data_AF-A0A368TLP0-F1
#
_entry.id   AF-A0A368TLP0-F1
#
_cell.length_a   1.000
_cell.length_b   1.000
_cell.length_c   1.000
_cell.angle_alpha   90.00
_cell.angle_beta   90.00
_cell.angle_gamma   90.00
#
_symmetry.space_group_name_H-M   'P 1'
#
loop_
_entity.id
_entity.type
_entity.pdbx_description
1 polymer ?
#
loop_
_entity_poly.entity_id
_entity_poly.type
_entity_poly.pdbx_seq_one_letter_code
_entity_poly.pdbx_strand_id
1 'polypeptide(L)'
;MVFDETVYTAVSKKLNELDKKVSTKKELELKITHEKRELVRWNTELEQINADLAPVMALEFDINAYKSVIATLKELEVVYREIIGLRAEVERAEEVKDNLQLLSELEREITADITALKRQMDALRFDKMAFVALKTGYERKTEELNEMKLKLLAKRNEFENVCREIDHVLADIAEQERLLADKAKEETELMYLSLLERLMNDFKVYMVGMIRPMLSDYASDLLRRLTDGKYSKLELDENYDVFIYDEGTPYAINRFSGGEEDLANLCLRLAISAVVSERSAIQTNFIILDEIFGSQDALRKRNIITALNELSKKFRQIFLITHIEEVKDYMEYVLRVTEDEDGVSWVRMGE
;
A
#
# COMPACT_ATOMS: atom_id res chain seq x y z
N MET A 1 112.41 62.03 35.12
CA MET A 1 113.78 62.53 34.92
C MET A 1 113.97 63.69 35.88
N VAL A 2 114.97 63.59 36.73
CA VAL A 2 115.28 64.49 37.85
C VAL A 2 115.90 65.76 37.30
N PHE A 3 115.43 66.96 37.64
CA PHE A 3 116.28 68.15 37.67
C PHE A 3 115.67 69.33 38.43
N ASP A 4 116.58 70.19 38.86
CA ASP A 4 116.58 70.86 40.15
C ASP A 4 116.52 72.38 40.01
N GLU A 5 115.35 72.90 40.40
CA GLU A 5 114.88 74.29 40.40
C GLU A 5 115.02 74.91 41.82
N THR A 6 115.86 74.30 42.68
CA THR A 6 115.87 74.54 44.14
C THR A 6 116.37 75.91 44.59
N VAL A 7 117.32 76.54 43.88
CA VAL A 7 118.05 77.68 44.50
C VAL A 7 117.35 79.02 44.30
N TYR A 8 116.80 79.32 43.12
CA TYR A 8 116.05 80.58 42.88
C TYR A 8 114.76 80.62 43.71
N THR A 9 114.16 79.45 43.90
CA THR A 9 112.94 79.25 44.69
C THR A 9 113.19 79.41 46.20
N ALA A 10 114.45 79.31 46.68
CA ALA A 10 114.78 79.35 48.10
C ALA A 10 114.77 80.75 48.73
N VAL A 11 115.19 81.79 48.01
CA VAL A 11 115.29 83.15 48.59
C VAL A 11 113.97 83.90 48.52
N SER A 12 113.21 83.72 47.44
CA SER A 12 111.80 84.16 47.36
C SER A 12 110.94 83.50 48.45
N LYS A 13 111.27 82.26 48.86
CA LYS A 13 110.65 81.58 50.02
C LYS A 13 110.83 82.34 51.34
N LYS A 14 111.99 83.00 51.54
CA LYS A 14 112.35 83.63 52.83
C LYS A 14 111.66 84.98 53.06
N LEU A 15 111.42 85.76 51.99
CA LEU A 15 110.61 86.98 52.05
C LEU A 15 109.13 86.62 52.31
N ASN A 16 108.62 85.57 51.65
CA ASN A 16 107.26 85.08 51.84
C ASN A 16 107.01 84.45 53.23
N GLU A 17 108.04 83.84 53.84
CA GLU A 17 107.93 83.26 55.18
C GLU A 17 107.79 84.30 56.31
N LEU A 18 108.42 85.48 56.18
CA LEU A 18 108.36 86.48 57.25
C LEU A 18 107.06 87.32 57.17
N ASP A 19 106.59 87.63 55.96
CA ASP A 19 105.30 88.30 55.75
C ASP A 19 104.12 87.44 56.24
N LYS A 20 104.26 86.10 56.17
CA LYS A 20 103.32 85.15 56.78
C LYS A 20 103.33 85.14 58.32
N LYS A 21 104.42 85.54 58.98
CA LYS A 21 104.53 85.47 60.46
C LYS A 21 103.96 86.68 61.21
N VAL A 22 103.85 87.86 60.59
CA VAL A 22 103.27 89.05 61.25
C VAL A 22 101.79 89.23 60.92
N SER A 23 101.37 88.84 59.71
CA SER A 23 99.95 88.68 59.36
C SER A 23 99.23 87.75 60.36
N THR A 24 99.85 86.62 60.72
CA THR A 24 99.35 85.69 61.75
C THR A 24 99.28 86.28 63.17
N LYS A 25 100.19 87.18 63.56
CA LYS A 25 100.11 87.87 64.86
C LYS A 25 98.95 88.87 64.92
N LYS A 26 98.75 89.66 63.85
CA LYS A 26 97.59 90.57 63.70
C LYS A 26 96.25 89.82 63.75
N GLU A 27 96.17 88.63 63.15
CA GLU A 27 94.98 87.78 63.22
C GLU A 27 94.69 87.25 64.64
N LEU A 28 95.72 86.88 65.40
CA LEU A 28 95.57 86.38 66.78
C LEU A 28 95.12 87.47 67.76
N GLU A 29 95.65 88.69 67.65
CA GLU A 29 95.19 89.82 68.46
C GLU A 29 93.73 90.17 68.17
N LEU A 30 93.33 90.16 66.88
CA LEU A 30 91.93 90.32 66.48
C LEU A 30 91.03 89.24 67.10
N LYS A 31 91.44 87.97 67.09
CA LYS A 31 90.69 86.86 67.71
C LYS A 31 90.53 87.02 69.21
N ILE A 32 91.57 87.42 69.95
CA ILE A 32 91.46 87.63 71.41
C ILE A 32 90.48 88.77 71.74
N THR A 33 90.51 89.87 70.97
CA THR A 33 89.51 90.94 71.14
C THR A 33 88.08 90.53 70.76
N HIS A 34 87.92 89.55 69.86
CA HIS A 34 86.62 88.99 69.50
C HIS A 34 86.06 88.09 70.62
N GLU A 35 86.87 87.16 71.15
CA GLU A 35 86.50 86.29 72.27
C GLU A 35 86.12 87.07 73.54
N LYS A 36 86.86 88.15 73.86
CA LYS A 36 86.49 89.04 74.97
C LYS A 36 85.14 89.74 74.76
N ARG A 37 84.77 90.03 73.51
CA ARG A 37 83.48 90.63 73.15
C ARG A 37 82.34 89.62 73.30
N GLU A 38 82.55 88.38 72.87
CA GLU A 38 81.56 87.30 73.02
C GLU A 38 81.28 86.96 74.49
N LEU A 39 82.31 86.97 75.35
CA LEU A 39 82.12 86.69 76.78
C LEU A 39 81.29 87.77 77.49
N VAL A 40 81.47 89.05 77.11
CA VAL A 40 80.60 90.16 77.57
C VAL A 40 79.17 89.97 77.05
N ARG A 41 79.02 89.58 75.79
CA ARG A 41 77.71 89.32 75.18
C ARG A 41 76.95 88.20 75.90
N TRP A 42 77.58 87.06 76.19
CA TRP A 42 76.93 85.96 76.91
C TRP A 42 76.53 86.33 78.33
N ASN A 43 77.34 87.13 79.04
CA ASN A 43 76.93 87.65 80.35
C ASN A 43 75.71 88.56 80.26
N THR A 44 75.63 89.37 79.19
CA THR A 44 74.48 90.25 78.93
C THR A 44 73.22 89.44 78.58
N GLU A 45 73.35 88.38 77.77
CA GLU A 45 72.25 87.46 77.45
C GLU A 45 71.72 86.73 78.69
N LEU A 46 72.61 86.39 79.64
CA LEU A 46 72.22 85.72 80.88
C LEU A 46 71.46 86.66 81.83
N GLU A 47 71.84 87.95 81.88
CA GLU A 47 71.04 88.98 82.57
C GLU A 47 69.70 89.21 81.88
N GLN A 48 69.64 89.21 80.55
CA GLN A 48 68.39 89.30 79.80
C GLN A 48 67.45 88.12 80.06
N ILE A 49 67.96 86.89 80.07
CA ILE A 49 67.13 85.71 80.37
C ILE A 49 66.58 85.77 81.80
N ASN A 50 67.36 86.24 82.77
CA ASN A 50 66.86 86.48 84.12
C ASN A 50 65.82 87.61 84.18
N ALA A 51 65.98 88.66 83.36
CA ALA A 51 64.98 89.72 83.22
C ALA A 51 63.67 89.20 82.56
N ASP A 52 63.76 88.29 81.58
CA ASP A 52 62.62 87.67 80.91
C ASP A 52 61.87 86.67 81.81
N LEU A 53 62.57 86.04 82.77
CA LEU A 53 61.97 85.15 83.76
C LEU A 53 61.32 85.87 84.95
N ALA A 54 61.74 87.10 85.25
CA ALA A 54 61.14 87.92 86.31
C ALA A 54 59.62 88.13 86.18
N PRO A 55 59.04 88.46 85.00
CA PRO A 55 57.59 88.60 84.85
C PRO A 55 56.83 87.27 84.96
N VAL A 56 57.44 86.13 84.61
CA VAL A 56 56.77 84.81 84.71
C VAL A 56 56.74 84.30 86.15
N MET A 57 57.78 84.58 86.95
CA MET A 57 57.77 84.31 88.39
C MET A 57 56.81 85.24 89.17
N ALA A 58 56.46 86.40 88.61
CA ALA A 58 55.50 87.34 89.19
C ALA A 58 54.03 87.08 88.76
N LEU A 59 53.76 86.08 87.93
CA LEU A 59 52.40 85.74 87.51
C LEU A 59 51.65 84.95 88.60
N GLU A 60 50.72 85.62 89.29
CA GLU A 60 49.72 84.95 90.13
C GLU A 60 48.71 84.20 89.24
N PHE A 61 48.79 82.87 89.21
CA PHE A 61 47.82 82.01 88.51
C PHE A 61 46.47 82.02 89.25
N ASP A 62 45.52 82.83 88.78
CA ASP A 62 44.16 82.91 89.34
C ASP A 62 43.28 81.75 88.87
N ILE A 63 43.14 80.74 89.74
CA ILE A 63 42.26 79.58 89.57
C ILE A 63 40.79 79.99 89.30
N ASN A 64 40.34 81.15 89.77
CA ASN A 64 38.96 81.60 89.56
C ASN A 64 38.73 82.13 88.14
N ALA A 65 39.71 82.81 87.54
CA ALA A 65 39.64 83.24 86.15
C ALA A 65 39.61 82.03 85.18
N TYR A 66 40.37 80.97 85.45
CA TYR A 66 40.31 79.73 84.67
C TYR A 66 38.96 79.02 84.81
N LYS A 67 38.38 79.00 86.02
CA LYS A 67 37.04 78.44 86.26
C LYS A 67 35.94 79.23 85.53
N SER A 68 36.04 80.56 85.42
CA SER A 68 35.04 81.37 84.70
C SER A 68 35.09 81.13 83.18
N VAL A 69 36.29 80.96 82.62
CA VAL A 69 36.48 80.64 81.20
C VAL A 69 35.96 79.24 80.87
N ILE A 70 36.18 78.24 81.73
CA ILE A 70 35.60 76.89 81.52
C ILE A 70 34.09 76.88 81.70
N ALA A 71 33.54 77.66 82.64
CA ALA A 71 32.10 77.78 82.82
C ALA A 71 31.43 78.38 81.57
N THR A 72 31.99 79.46 81.02
CA THR A 72 31.50 80.06 79.75
C THR A 72 31.63 79.10 78.57
N LEU A 73 32.71 78.31 78.48
CA LEU A 73 32.87 77.30 77.43
C LEU A 73 31.82 76.19 77.51
N LYS A 74 31.44 75.76 78.72
CA LYS A 74 30.35 74.80 78.95
C LYS A 74 28.99 75.37 78.53
N GLU A 75 28.72 76.63 78.83
CA GLU A 75 27.48 77.29 78.39
C GLU A 75 27.43 77.41 76.86
N LEU A 76 28.53 77.79 76.21
CA LEU A 76 28.62 77.84 74.75
C LEU A 76 28.48 76.45 74.09
N GLU A 77 28.94 75.37 74.74
CA GLU A 77 28.77 74.00 74.21
C GLU A 77 27.30 73.57 74.18
N VAL A 78 26.50 73.98 75.18
CA VAL A 78 25.05 73.74 75.20
C VAL A 78 24.36 74.44 74.03
N VAL A 79 24.69 75.72 73.81
CA VAL A 79 24.15 76.52 72.70
C VAL A 79 24.56 75.93 71.34
N TYR A 80 25.80 75.46 71.20
CA TYR A 80 26.26 74.83 69.96
C TYR A 80 25.52 73.51 69.66
N ARG A 81 25.24 72.68 70.69
CA ARG A 81 24.42 71.46 70.53
C ARG A 81 22.97 71.78 70.15
N GLU A 82 22.38 72.83 70.72
CA GLU A 82 21.05 73.29 70.31
C GLU A 82 21.03 73.76 68.85
N ILE A 83 22.05 74.49 68.39
CA ILE A 83 22.16 74.92 66.99
C ILE A 83 22.25 73.73 66.03
N ILE A 84 23.00 72.68 66.39
CA ILE A 84 23.07 71.45 65.58
C ILE A 84 21.71 70.75 65.55
N GLY A 85 21.02 70.65 66.69
CA GLY A 85 19.68 70.06 66.77
C GLY A 85 18.67 70.82 65.91
N LEU A 86 18.64 72.15 66.01
CA LEU A 86 17.76 73.00 65.22
C LEU A 86 18.07 72.91 63.72
N ARG A 87 19.34 72.80 63.33
CA ARG A 87 19.71 72.62 61.91
C ARG A 87 19.19 71.28 61.37
N ALA A 88 19.30 70.20 62.12
CA ALA A 88 18.77 68.89 61.73
C ALA A 88 17.23 68.89 61.68
N GLU A 89 16.55 69.63 62.57
CA GLU A 89 15.09 69.78 62.53
C GLU A 89 14.62 70.61 61.33
N VAL A 90 15.36 71.65 60.94
CA VAL A 90 15.04 72.46 59.75
C VAL A 90 15.18 71.64 58.46
N GLU A 91 16.26 70.86 58.33
CA GLU A 91 16.48 69.98 57.18
C GLU A 91 15.38 68.90 57.10
N ARG A 92 14.98 68.33 58.24
CA ARG A 92 13.87 67.37 58.31
C ARG A 92 12.50 68.01 58.04
N ALA A 93 12.30 69.28 58.37
CA ALA A 93 11.05 69.98 58.10
C ALA A 93 10.84 70.23 56.60
N GLU A 94 11.91 70.52 55.85
CA GLU A 94 11.86 70.62 54.39
C GLU A 94 11.56 69.26 53.75
N GLU A 95 12.23 68.19 54.19
CA GLU A 95 11.96 66.83 53.69
C GLU A 95 10.52 66.36 53.96
N VAL A 96 9.96 66.65 55.14
CA VAL A 96 8.57 66.31 55.48
C VAL A 96 7.58 67.11 54.64
N LYS A 97 7.88 68.38 54.33
CA LYS A 97 7.05 69.23 53.49
C LYS A 97 6.99 68.73 52.05
N ASP A 98 8.13 68.34 51.49
CA ASP A 98 8.22 67.79 50.13
C ASP A 98 7.49 66.44 50.04
N ASN A 99 7.65 65.57 51.04
CA ASN A 99 6.93 64.30 51.12
C ASN A 99 5.40 64.50 51.25
N LEU A 100 4.96 65.49 52.02
CA LEU A 100 3.53 65.82 52.14
C LEU A 100 2.94 66.30 50.81
N GLN A 101 3.69 67.10 50.05
CA GLN A 101 3.26 67.53 48.72
C GLN A 101 3.11 66.34 47.78
N LEU A 102 4.15 65.48 47.70
CA LEU A 102 4.13 64.29 46.84
C LEU A 102 2.97 63.35 47.20
N LEU A 103 2.75 63.07 48.49
CA LEU A 103 1.67 62.22 48.96
C LEU A 103 0.29 62.81 48.64
N SER A 104 0.13 64.14 48.78
CA SER A 104 -1.13 64.81 48.45
C SER A 104 -1.45 64.79 46.95
N GLU A 105 -0.43 64.84 46.09
CA GLU A 105 -0.60 64.71 44.65
C GLU A 105 -1.01 63.29 44.26
N LEU A 106 -0.35 62.28 44.83
CA LEU A 106 -0.71 60.86 44.66
C LEU A 106 -2.13 60.56 45.15
N GLU A 107 -2.53 61.06 46.32
CA GLU A 107 -3.90 60.90 46.83
C GLU A 107 -4.92 61.50 45.86
N ARG A 108 -4.62 62.67 45.31
CA ARG A 108 -5.49 63.35 44.36
C ARG A 108 -5.61 62.58 43.05
N GLU A 109 -4.52 62.04 42.51
CA GLU A 109 -4.54 61.20 41.29
C GLU A 109 -5.34 59.92 41.50
N ILE A 110 -5.06 59.18 42.58
CA ILE A 110 -5.78 57.94 42.90
C ILE A 110 -7.28 58.21 43.08
N THR A 111 -7.65 59.32 43.73
CA THR A 111 -9.05 59.70 43.91
C THR A 111 -9.73 60.04 42.58
N ALA A 112 -9.02 60.70 41.65
CA ALA A 112 -9.50 60.97 40.30
C ALA A 112 -9.72 59.67 39.50
N ASP A 113 -8.78 58.72 39.58
CA ASP A 113 -8.89 57.43 38.90
C ASP A 113 -10.06 56.59 39.44
N ILE A 114 -10.22 56.54 40.78
CA ILE A 114 -11.36 55.83 41.40
C ILE A 114 -12.68 56.44 40.95
N THR A 115 -12.78 57.76 40.88
CA THR A 115 -14.03 58.43 40.45
C THR A 115 -14.28 58.24 38.95
N ALA A 116 -13.24 58.23 38.12
CA ALA A 116 -13.36 57.90 36.70
C ALA A 116 -13.82 56.45 36.49
N LEU A 117 -13.23 55.47 37.20
CA LEU A 117 -13.64 54.07 37.13
C LEU A 117 -15.08 53.86 37.60
N LYS A 118 -15.48 54.50 38.71
CA LYS A 118 -16.87 54.43 39.20
C LYS A 118 -17.86 54.98 38.16
N ARG A 119 -17.55 56.12 37.53
CA ARG A 119 -18.39 56.66 36.44
C ARG A 119 -18.48 55.72 35.24
N GLN A 120 -17.39 55.07 34.86
CA GLN A 120 -17.39 54.09 33.77
C GLN A 120 -18.26 52.87 34.13
N MET A 121 -18.15 52.36 35.36
CA MET A 121 -18.98 51.26 35.86
C MET A 121 -20.47 51.62 35.91
N ASP A 122 -20.82 52.82 36.37
CA ASP A 122 -22.21 53.29 36.41
C ASP A 122 -22.77 53.53 34.99
N ALA A 123 -21.95 54.07 34.07
CA ALA A 123 -22.32 54.28 32.68
C ALA A 123 -22.60 52.97 31.93
N LEU A 124 -21.88 51.89 32.28
CA LEU A 124 -22.11 50.56 31.72
C LEU A 124 -23.49 49.98 32.07
N ARG A 125 -24.17 50.50 33.11
CA ARG A 125 -25.50 50.04 33.58
C ARG A 125 -25.61 48.50 33.57
N PHE A 126 -24.55 47.84 34.02
CA PHE A 126 -24.42 46.39 33.90
C PHE A 126 -25.44 45.69 34.80
N ASP A 127 -26.47 45.14 34.19
CA ASP A 127 -27.43 44.29 34.87
C ASP A 127 -26.91 42.85 34.91
N LYS A 128 -26.32 42.50 36.05
CA LYS A 128 -25.81 41.16 36.32
C LYS A 128 -26.89 40.08 36.18
N MET A 129 -28.14 40.37 36.55
CA MET A 129 -29.22 39.39 36.46
C MET A 129 -29.67 39.18 35.01
N ALA A 130 -29.77 40.25 34.23
CA ALA A 130 -30.08 40.15 32.80
C ALA A 130 -28.98 39.40 32.03
N PHE A 131 -27.70 39.66 32.33
CA PHE A 131 -26.58 38.93 31.73
C PHE A 131 -26.61 37.44 32.06
N VAL A 132 -26.82 37.08 33.34
CA VAL A 132 -26.92 35.67 33.76
C VAL A 132 -28.10 34.99 33.07
N ALA A 133 -29.27 35.62 33.03
CA ALA A 133 -30.45 35.07 32.35
C ALA A 133 -30.21 34.85 30.84
N LEU A 134 -29.59 35.82 30.16
CA LEU A 134 -29.25 35.72 28.74
C LEU A 134 -28.22 34.61 28.48
N LYS A 135 -27.19 34.52 29.34
CA LYS A 135 -26.16 33.47 29.25
C LYS A 135 -26.77 32.08 29.42
N THR A 136 -27.62 31.88 30.42
CA THR A 136 -28.32 30.60 30.63
C THR A 136 -29.26 30.26 29.47
N GLY A 137 -29.94 31.25 28.89
CA GLY A 137 -30.75 31.06 27.68
C GLY A 137 -29.91 30.63 26.47
N TYR A 138 -28.74 31.25 26.27
CA TYR A 138 -27.79 30.90 25.22
C TYR A 138 -27.23 29.49 25.41
N GLU A 139 -26.81 29.13 26.62
CA GLU A 139 -26.32 27.79 26.97
C GLU A 139 -27.39 26.74 26.68
N ARG A 140 -28.63 26.97 27.09
CA ARG A 140 -29.75 26.05 26.82
C ARG A 140 -30.02 25.89 25.33
N LYS A 141 -30.02 26.99 24.56
CA LYS A 141 -30.21 26.95 23.10
C LYS A 141 -29.06 26.25 22.39
N THR A 142 -27.85 26.38 22.90
CA THR A 142 -26.66 25.70 22.39
C THR A 142 -26.77 24.19 22.63
N GLU A 143 -27.25 23.78 23.80
CA GLU A 143 -27.49 22.37 24.12
C GLU A 143 -28.60 21.78 23.25
N GLU A 144 -29.75 22.47 23.13
CA GLU A 144 -30.84 22.08 22.23
C GLU A 144 -30.36 21.91 20.77
N LEU A 145 -29.48 22.81 20.30
CA LEU A 145 -28.89 22.73 18.96
C LEU A 145 -27.95 21.52 18.81
N ASN A 146 -27.11 21.25 19.81
CA ASN A 146 -26.19 20.12 19.79
C ASN A 146 -26.95 18.79 19.80
N GLU A 147 -27.98 18.65 20.64
CA GLU A 147 -28.86 17.47 20.61
C GLU A 147 -29.52 17.27 19.25
N MET A 148 -30.04 18.34 18.64
CA MET A 148 -30.69 18.27 17.33
C MET A 148 -29.70 17.88 16.22
N LYS A 149 -28.46 18.40 16.28
CA LYS A 149 -27.38 18.00 15.36
C LYS A 149 -27.04 16.52 15.49
N LEU A 150 -26.95 16.00 16.71
CA LEU A 150 -26.69 14.58 16.96
C LEU A 150 -27.82 13.70 16.40
N LYS A 151 -29.08 14.08 16.62
CA LYS A 151 -30.25 13.38 16.04
C LYS A 151 -30.24 13.39 14.52
N LEU A 152 -29.92 14.54 13.90
CA LEU A 152 -29.80 14.66 12.45
C LEU A 152 -28.70 13.75 11.89
N LEU A 153 -27.55 13.70 12.56
CA LEU A 153 -26.42 12.87 12.14
C LEU A 153 -26.76 11.37 12.25
N ALA A 154 -27.45 10.96 13.32
CA ALA A 154 -27.97 9.60 13.45
C ALA A 154 -28.95 9.25 12.31
N LYS A 155 -29.92 10.12 12.03
CA LYS A 155 -30.87 9.91 10.92
C LYS A 155 -30.21 9.89 9.54
N ARG A 156 -29.16 10.69 9.34
CA ARG A 156 -28.37 10.66 8.10
C ARG A 156 -27.65 9.32 7.93
N ASN A 157 -27.04 8.79 8.98
CA ASN A 157 -26.36 7.50 8.94
C ASN A 157 -27.36 6.34 8.72
N GLU A 158 -28.52 6.37 9.38
CA GLU A 158 -29.60 5.41 9.12
C GLU A 158 -30.02 5.45 7.65
N PHE A 159 -30.25 6.63 7.09
CA PHE A 159 -30.62 6.81 5.69
C PHE A 159 -29.54 6.27 4.73
N GLU A 160 -28.27 6.57 5.00
CA GLU A 160 -27.16 6.10 4.17
C GLU A 160 -27.03 4.57 4.20
N ASN A 161 -27.24 3.95 5.37
CA ASN A 161 -27.25 2.49 5.47
C ASN A 161 -28.41 1.88 4.67
N VAL A 162 -29.61 2.44 4.78
CA VAL A 162 -30.77 1.98 4.00
C VAL A 162 -30.53 2.13 2.50
N CYS A 163 -29.92 3.23 2.05
CA CYS A 163 -29.55 3.39 0.64
C CYS A 163 -28.58 2.30 0.18
N ARG A 164 -27.54 1.98 0.96
CA ARG A 164 -26.61 0.89 0.63
C ARG A 164 -27.30 -0.47 0.57
N GLU A 165 -28.23 -0.73 1.50
CA GLU A 165 -29.04 -1.96 1.48
C GLU A 165 -29.92 -2.05 0.22
N ILE A 166 -30.54 -0.94 -0.18
CA ILE A 166 -31.32 -0.87 -1.43
C ILE A 166 -30.44 -1.17 -2.64
N ASP A 167 -29.25 -0.55 -2.73
CA ASP A 167 -28.33 -0.79 -3.84
C ASP A 167 -27.89 -2.26 -3.91
N HIS A 168 -27.61 -2.89 -2.75
CA HIS A 168 -27.31 -4.32 -2.67
C HIS A 168 -28.49 -5.19 -3.14
N VAL A 169 -29.70 -4.92 -2.66
CA VAL A 169 -30.90 -5.69 -3.05
C VAL A 169 -31.20 -5.54 -4.54
N LEU A 170 -31.01 -4.35 -5.12
CA LEU A 170 -31.18 -4.13 -6.56
C LEU A 170 -30.16 -4.91 -7.38
N ALA A 171 -28.90 -4.98 -6.94
CA ALA A 171 -27.87 -5.78 -7.58
C ALA A 171 -28.22 -7.29 -7.52
N ASP A 172 -28.68 -7.77 -6.36
CA ASP A 172 -29.11 -9.15 -6.19
C ASP A 172 -30.30 -9.50 -7.09
N ILE A 173 -31.30 -8.62 -7.20
CA ILE A 173 -32.45 -8.81 -8.11
C ILE A 173 -31.98 -8.92 -9.56
N ALA A 174 -31.09 -8.04 -10.01
CA ALA A 174 -30.59 -8.06 -11.39
C ALA A 174 -29.83 -9.37 -11.70
N GLU A 175 -29.05 -9.89 -10.75
CA GLU A 175 -28.36 -11.17 -10.93
C GLU A 175 -29.34 -12.35 -10.93
N GLN A 176 -30.38 -12.33 -10.09
CA GLN A 176 -31.42 -13.37 -10.10
C GLN A 176 -32.22 -13.38 -11.42
N GLU A 177 -32.55 -12.21 -11.98
CA GLU A 177 -33.21 -12.12 -13.29
C GLU A 177 -32.34 -12.70 -14.40
N ARG A 178 -31.02 -12.45 -14.37
CA ARG A 178 -30.06 -13.03 -15.31
C ARG A 178 -30.01 -14.56 -15.20
N LEU A 179 -29.91 -15.09 -13.99
CA LEU A 179 -29.87 -16.53 -13.74
C LEU A 179 -31.17 -17.23 -14.16
N LEU A 180 -32.33 -16.59 -13.96
CA LEU A 180 -33.62 -17.13 -14.43
C LEU A 180 -33.70 -17.19 -15.96
N ALA A 181 -33.18 -16.17 -16.65
CA ALA A 181 -33.11 -16.17 -18.11
C ALA A 181 -32.20 -17.27 -18.65
N ASP A 182 -31.01 -17.44 -18.06
CA ASP A 182 -30.06 -18.50 -18.42
C ASP A 182 -30.67 -19.89 -18.18
N LYS A 183 -31.30 -20.10 -17.02
CA LYS A 183 -32.00 -21.34 -16.69
C LYS A 183 -33.11 -21.67 -17.70
N ALA A 184 -33.93 -20.70 -18.09
CA ALA A 184 -35.01 -20.93 -19.06
C ALA A 184 -34.47 -21.37 -20.43
N LYS A 185 -33.30 -20.85 -20.83
CA LYS A 185 -32.62 -21.25 -22.06
C LYS A 185 -32.11 -22.70 -21.96
N GLU A 186 -31.46 -23.06 -20.86
CA GLU A 186 -30.97 -24.42 -20.62
C GLU A 186 -32.12 -25.44 -20.54
N GLU A 187 -33.22 -25.12 -19.88
CA GLU A 187 -34.42 -25.97 -19.82
C GLU A 187 -34.99 -26.23 -21.21
N THR A 188 -35.00 -25.21 -22.07
CA THR A 188 -35.43 -25.33 -23.47
C THR A 188 -34.50 -26.26 -24.26
N GLU A 189 -33.17 -26.14 -24.06
CA GLU A 189 -32.19 -27.00 -24.72
C GLU A 189 -32.31 -28.46 -24.27
N LEU A 190 -32.47 -28.70 -22.97
CA LEU A 190 -32.73 -30.03 -22.41
C LEU A 190 -34.01 -30.65 -22.97
N MET A 191 -35.08 -29.85 -23.12
CA MET A 191 -36.32 -30.31 -23.74
C MET A 191 -36.07 -30.79 -25.18
N TYR A 192 -35.35 -30.00 -26.00
CA TYR A 192 -35.01 -30.39 -27.37
C TYR A 192 -34.14 -31.65 -27.44
N LEU A 193 -33.15 -31.76 -26.55
CA LEU A 193 -32.29 -32.96 -26.49
C LEU A 193 -33.09 -34.20 -26.12
N SER A 194 -33.98 -34.12 -25.13
CA SER A 194 -34.84 -35.25 -24.75
C SER A 194 -35.80 -35.65 -25.88
N LEU A 195 -36.33 -34.66 -26.62
CA LEU A 195 -37.19 -34.93 -27.76
C LEU A 195 -36.42 -35.61 -28.88
N LEU A 196 -35.20 -35.15 -29.17
CA LEU A 196 -34.33 -35.74 -30.16
C LEU A 196 -33.96 -37.17 -29.78
N GLU A 197 -33.59 -37.43 -28.52
CA GLU A 197 -33.28 -38.77 -28.03
C GLU A 197 -34.47 -39.71 -28.25
N ARG A 198 -35.67 -39.29 -27.84
CA ARG A 198 -36.90 -40.06 -28.06
C ARG A 198 -37.13 -40.34 -29.55
N LEU A 199 -37.06 -39.31 -30.39
CA LEU A 199 -37.27 -39.45 -31.85
C LEU A 199 -36.25 -40.38 -32.49
N MET A 200 -34.98 -40.30 -32.09
CA MET A 200 -33.92 -41.17 -32.60
C MET A 200 -34.14 -42.63 -32.18
N ASN A 201 -34.61 -42.85 -30.95
CA ASN A 201 -34.91 -44.19 -30.46
C ASN A 201 -36.14 -44.79 -31.17
N ASP A 202 -37.22 -44.00 -31.32
CA ASP A 202 -38.41 -44.40 -32.07
C ASP A 202 -38.06 -44.69 -33.54
N PHE A 203 -37.22 -43.85 -34.15
CA PHE A 203 -36.74 -44.06 -35.51
C PHE A 203 -35.91 -45.33 -35.65
N LYS A 204 -35.02 -45.63 -34.69
CA LYS A 204 -34.25 -46.88 -34.66
C LYS A 204 -35.19 -48.10 -34.58
N VAL A 205 -36.16 -48.08 -33.66
CA VAL A 205 -37.13 -49.18 -33.50
C VAL A 205 -37.94 -49.37 -34.79
N TYR A 206 -38.42 -48.27 -35.37
CA TYR A 206 -39.13 -48.29 -36.64
C TYR A 206 -38.26 -48.87 -37.77
N MET A 207 -37.00 -48.45 -37.88
CA MET A 207 -36.07 -48.96 -38.88
C MET A 207 -35.80 -50.46 -38.73
N VAL A 208 -35.56 -50.94 -37.51
CA VAL A 208 -35.35 -52.37 -37.25
C VAL A 208 -36.61 -53.18 -37.63
N GLY A 209 -37.79 -52.69 -37.25
CA GLY A 209 -39.07 -53.33 -37.57
C GLY A 209 -39.38 -53.38 -39.08
N MET A 210 -38.82 -52.45 -39.87
CA MET A 210 -38.99 -52.41 -41.32
C MET A 210 -37.91 -53.19 -42.08
N ILE A 211 -36.64 -53.06 -41.70
CA ILE A 211 -35.50 -53.65 -42.43
C ILE A 211 -35.48 -55.17 -42.29
N ARG A 212 -35.72 -55.69 -41.08
CA ARG A 212 -35.63 -57.13 -40.83
C ARG A 212 -36.61 -57.95 -41.67
N PRO A 213 -37.91 -57.60 -41.76
CA PRO A 213 -38.84 -58.29 -42.67
C PRO A 213 -38.43 -58.17 -44.13
N MET A 214 -38.00 -56.98 -44.59
CA MET A 214 -37.56 -56.81 -45.98
C MET A 214 -36.35 -57.69 -46.34
N LEU A 215 -35.36 -57.78 -45.44
CA LEU A 215 -34.21 -58.67 -45.64
C LEU A 215 -34.65 -60.14 -45.68
N SER A 216 -35.54 -60.53 -44.77
CA SER A 216 -36.08 -61.90 -44.70
C SER A 216 -36.86 -62.26 -45.98
N ASP A 217 -37.70 -61.35 -46.49
CA ASP A 217 -38.47 -61.55 -47.72
C ASP A 217 -37.57 -61.69 -48.95
N TYR A 218 -36.58 -60.80 -49.09
CA TYR A 218 -35.66 -60.83 -50.22
C TYR A 218 -34.76 -62.07 -50.18
N ALA A 219 -34.20 -62.38 -49.01
CA ALA A 219 -33.37 -63.56 -48.81
C ALA A 219 -34.18 -64.86 -48.99
N SER A 220 -35.45 -64.89 -48.56
CA SER A 220 -36.36 -66.03 -48.77
C SER A 220 -36.63 -66.27 -50.25
N ASP A 221 -36.92 -65.21 -51.02
CA ASP A 221 -37.17 -65.35 -52.45
C ASP A 221 -35.94 -65.85 -53.20
N LEU A 222 -34.75 -65.31 -52.87
CA LEU A 222 -33.49 -65.80 -53.43
C LEU A 222 -33.22 -67.25 -53.03
N LEU A 223 -33.33 -67.60 -51.75
CA LEU A 223 -33.06 -68.95 -51.25
C LEU A 223 -33.97 -69.98 -51.92
N ARG A 224 -35.26 -69.66 -52.06
CA ARG A 224 -36.23 -70.52 -52.74
C ARG A 224 -35.84 -70.77 -54.19
N ARG A 225 -35.41 -69.74 -54.92
CA ARG A 225 -34.95 -69.87 -56.31
C ARG A 225 -33.67 -70.70 -56.41
N LEU A 226 -32.70 -70.45 -55.54
CA LEU A 226 -31.40 -71.12 -55.58
C LEU A 226 -31.47 -72.60 -55.20
N THR A 227 -32.48 -72.98 -54.42
CA THR A 227 -32.64 -74.34 -53.87
C THR A 227 -33.74 -75.13 -54.59
N ASP A 228 -34.22 -74.65 -55.74
CA ASP A 228 -35.34 -75.22 -56.49
C ASP A 228 -36.59 -75.49 -55.61
N GLY A 229 -36.82 -74.60 -54.63
CA GLY A 229 -37.95 -74.67 -53.72
C GLY A 229 -37.76 -75.57 -52.50
N LYS A 230 -36.59 -76.20 -52.30
CA LYS A 230 -36.31 -77.03 -51.09
C LYS A 230 -36.53 -76.23 -49.80
N TYR A 231 -36.01 -75.01 -49.75
CA TYR A 231 -36.20 -74.11 -48.61
C TYR A 231 -37.13 -72.97 -48.98
N SER A 232 -38.18 -72.80 -48.17
CA SER A 232 -39.29 -71.91 -48.48
C SER A 232 -39.17 -70.53 -47.85
N LYS A 233 -38.45 -70.42 -46.72
CA LYS A 233 -38.32 -69.18 -45.94
C LYS A 233 -36.97 -69.12 -45.24
N LEU A 234 -36.35 -67.95 -45.29
CA LEU A 234 -35.23 -67.52 -44.45
C LEU A 234 -35.72 -66.36 -43.59
N GLU A 235 -35.62 -66.50 -42.29
CA GLU A 235 -36.06 -65.51 -41.31
C GLU A 235 -34.90 -65.08 -40.43
N LEU A 236 -34.91 -63.79 -40.10
CA LEU A 236 -33.99 -63.20 -39.14
C LEU A 236 -34.76 -62.93 -37.85
N ASP A 237 -34.18 -63.29 -36.71
CA ASP A 237 -34.76 -62.96 -35.40
C ASP A 237 -34.40 -61.51 -34.95
N GLU A 238 -34.69 -61.16 -33.71
CA GLU A 238 -34.35 -59.83 -33.15
C GLU A 238 -32.85 -59.56 -33.06
N ASN A 239 -32.03 -60.61 -32.98
CA ASN A 239 -30.57 -60.54 -32.92
C ASN A 239 -29.92 -60.69 -34.31
N TYR A 240 -30.71 -60.80 -35.38
CA TYR A 240 -30.26 -61.12 -36.74
C TYR A 240 -29.67 -62.54 -36.87
N ASP A 241 -30.03 -63.45 -35.97
CA ASP A 241 -29.73 -64.87 -36.14
C ASP A 241 -30.58 -65.45 -37.28
N VAL A 242 -29.92 -66.24 -38.14
CA VAL A 242 -30.53 -66.78 -39.37
C VAL A 242 -31.21 -68.11 -39.09
N PHE A 243 -32.51 -68.17 -39.40
CA PHE A 243 -33.32 -69.39 -39.36
C PHE A 243 -33.82 -69.74 -40.76
N ILE A 244 -33.67 -71.01 -41.14
CA ILE A 244 -34.16 -71.53 -42.42
C ILE A 244 -35.29 -72.52 -42.14
N TYR A 245 -36.40 -72.36 -42.85
CA TYR A 245 -37.56 -73.23 -42.76
C TYR A 245 -37.40 -74.44 -43.68
N ASP A 246 -37.36 -75.61 -43.07
CA ASP A 246 -37.32 -76.91 -43.73
C ASP A 246 -38.62 -77.65 -43.42
N GLU A 247 -39.42 -77.94 -44.46
CA GLU A 247 -40.78 -78.50 -44.32
C GLU A 247 -41.68 -77.76 -43.31
N GLY A 248 -41.51 -76.44 -43.19
CA GLY A 248 -42.28 -75.59 -42.29
C GLY A 248 -41.73 -75.49 -40.85
N THR A 249 -40.64 -76.19 -40.53
CA THR A 249 -39.98 -76.10 -39.22
C THR A 249 -38.75 -75.20 -39.31
N PRO A 250 -38.60 -74.19 -38.43
CA PRO A 250 -37.42 -73.32 -38.42
C PRO A 250 -36.24 -74.03 -37.75
N TYR A 251 -35.07 -73.94 -38.39
CA TYR A 251 -33.81 -74.41 -37.84
C TYR A 251 -32.73 -73.34 -37.96
N ALA A 252 -31.85 -73.25 -36.95
CA ALA A 252 -30.69 -72.38 -36.99
C ALA A 252 -29.74 -72.79 -38.13
N ILE A 253 -29.11 -71.81 -38.77
CA ILE A 253 -28.21 -72.01 -39.92
C ILE A 253 -27.12 -73.06 -39.69
N ASN A 254 -26.60 -73.16 -38.46
CA ASN A 254 -25.56 -74.11 -38.07
C ASN A 254 -25.97 -75.60 -38.18
N ARG A 255 -27.27 -75.91 -38.32
CA ARG A 255 -27.76 -77.28 -38.55
C ARG A 255 -27.49 -77.76 -39.98
N PHE A 256 -27.42 -76.83 -40.92
CA PHE A 256 -27.37 -77.14 -42.35
C PHE A 256 -25.93 -77.51 -42.77
N SER A 257 -25.80 -78.10 -43.97
CA SER A 257 -24.48 -78.39 -44.52
C SER A 257 -23.70 -77.09 -44.81
N GLY A 258 -22.37 -77.14 -44.80
CA GLY A 258 -21.55 -75.94 -45.09
C GLY A 258 -21.92 -75.27 -46.43
N GLY A 259 -22.25 -76.05 -47.46
CA GLY A 259 -22.73 -75.50 -48.73
C GLY A 259 -24.11 -74.84 -48.65
N GLU A 260 -25.00 -75.27 -47.76
CA GLU A 260 -26.30 -74.64 -47.52
C GLU A 260 -26.18 -73.38 -46.65
N GLU A 261 -25.28 -73.40 -45.66
CA GLU A 261 -24.91 -72.23 -44.88
C GLU A 261 -24.33 -71.13 -45.78
N ASP A 262 -23.38 -71.47 -46.65
CA ASP A 262 -22.79 -70.53 -47.61
C ASP A 262 -23.85 -69.93 -48.56
N LEU A 263 -24.81 -70.74 -49.00
CA LEU A 263 -25.90 -70.31 -49.87
C LEU A 263 -26.85 -69.33 -49.15
N ALA A 264 -27.22 -69.62 -47.91
CA ALA A 264 -28.04 -68.74 -47.09
C ALA A 264 -27.32 -67.41 -46.79
N ASN A 265 -26.03 -67.47 -46.48
CA ASN A 265 -25.19 -66.28 -46.30
C ASN A 265 -25.08 -65.45 -47.58
N LEU A 266 -24.95 -66.07 -48.75
CA LEU A 266 -24.99 -65.38 -50.04
C LEU A 266 -26.33 -64.69 -50.27
N CYS A 267 -27.45 -65.38 -50.03
CA CYS A 267 -28.80 -64.79 -50.15
C CYS A 267 -28.95 -63.56 -49.26
N LEU A 268 -28.49 -63.63 -48.02
CA LEU A 268 -28.55 -62.51 -47.08
C LEU A 268 -27.65 -61.34 -47.51
N ARG A 269 -26.42 -61.61 -47.98
CA ARG A 269 -25.51 -60.56 -48.50
C ARG A 269 -26.11 -59.85 -49.72
N LEU A 270 -26.73 -60.60 -50.62
CA LEU A 270 -27.42 -60.06 -51.79
C LEU A 270 -28.67 -59.25 -51.38
N ALA A 271 -29.41 -59.71 -50.37
CA ALA A 271 -30.53 -58.99 -49.79
C ALA A 271 -30.12 -57.65 -49.19
N ILE A 272 -29.05 -57.63 -48.38
CA ILE A 272 -28.50 -56.41 -47.80
C ILE A 272 -28.05 -55.46 -48.91
N SER A 273 -27.32 -55.98 -49.90
CA SER A 273 -26.84 -55.17 -51.03
C SER A 273 -27.99 -54.54 -51.82
N ALA A 274 -29.07 -55.28 -52.04
CA ALA A 274 -30.26 -54.77 -52.72
C ALA A 274 -30.98 -53.69 -51.90
N VAL A 275 -31.21 -53.92 -50.61
CA VAL A 275 -31.88 -52.96 -49.71
C VAL A 275 -31.08 -51.67 -49.56
N VAL A 276 -29.75 -51.75 -49.47
CA VAL A 276 -28.86 -50.57 -49.41
C VAL A 276 -28.84 -49.82 -50.73
N SER A 277 -28.81 -50.55 -51.85
CA SER A 277 -28.80 -49.98 -53.20
C SER A 277 -30.10 -49.24 -53.54
N GLU A 278 -31.27 -49.80 -53.20
CA GLU A 278 -32.58 -49.15 -53.44
C GLU A 278 -32.75 -47.83 -52.68
N ARG A 279 -32.02 -47.64 -51.56
CA ARG A 279 -32.12 -46.45 -50.70
C ARG A 279 -31.01 -45.43 -50.91
N SER A 280 -29.98 -45.77 -51.67
CA SER A 280 -28.85 -44.89 -51.92
C SER A 280 -29.18 -43.91 -53.06
N ALA A 281 -29.00 -42.60 -52.83
CA ALA A 281 -29.13 -41.59 -53.87
C ALA A 281 -28.02 -41.67 -54.94
N ILE A 282 -26.95 -42.42 -54.65
CA ILE A 282 -25.78 -42.60 -55.51
C ILE A 282 -25.97 -43.86 -56.34
N GLN A 283 -26.08 -43.71 -57.67
CA GLN A 283 -26.36 -44.76 -58.66
C GLN A 283 -25.17 -45.69 -58.97
N THR A 284 -24.25 -45.92 -58.04
CA THR A 284 -23.12 -46.86 -58.24
C THR A 284 -23.54 -48.27 -57.80
N ASN A 285 -24.43 -48.90 -58.56
CA ASN A 285 -24.95 -50.22 -58.28
C ASN A 285 -24.05 -51.31 -58.89
N PHE A 286 -22.84 -51.49 -58.34
CA PHE A 286 -22.04 -52.68 -58.63
C PHE A 286 -21.87 -53.55 -57.40
N ILE A 287 -21.72 -54.86 -57.60
CA ILE A 287 -21.40 -55.83 -56.54
C ILE A 287 -20.17 -56.63 -56.95
N ILE A 288 -19.32 -56.95 -55.97
CA ILE A 288 -18.15 -57.81 -56.15
C ILE A 288 -18.40 -59.07 -55.33
N LEU A 289 -18.31 -60.23 -55.97
CA LEU A 289 -18.53 -61.54 -55.38
C LEU A 289 -17.24 -62.33 -55.53
N ASP A 290 -16.59 -62.63 -54.41
CA ASP A 290 -15.30 -63.32 -54.37
C ASP A 290 -15.48 -64.75 -53.87
N GLU A 291 -15.06 -65.72 -54.68
CA GLU A 291 -15.03 -67.15 -54.42
C GLU A 291 -16.33 -67.77 -53.84
N ILE A 292 -17.48 -67.26 -54.26
CA ILE A 292 -18.80 -67.67 -53.76
C ILE A 292 -19.23 -69.09 -54.15
N PHE A 293 -18.43 -69.81 -54.95
CA PHE A 293 -18.74 -71.14 -55.47
C PHE A 293 -17.93 -72.28 -54.86
N GLY A 294 -16.94 -71.99 -54.01
CA GLY A 294 -15.92 -72.96 -53.58
C GLY A 294 -16.47 -74.24 -52.93
N SER A 295 -17.63 -74.17 -52.28
CA SER A 295 -18.29 -75.28 -51.57
C SER A 295 -19.51 -75.86 -52.27
N GLN A 296 -19.82 -75.40 -53.50
CA GLN A 296 -21.11 -75.66 -54.15
C GLN A 296 -21.03 -76.76 -55.22
N ASP A 297 -22.07 -77.61 -55.28
CA ASP A 297 -22.21 -78.62 -56.32
C ASP A 297 -22.59 -77.99 -57.68
N ALA A 298 -22.46 -78.75 -58.77
CA ALA A 298 -22.70 -78.26 -60.13
C ALA A 298 -24.12 -77.72 -60.36
N LEU A 299 -25.13 -78.29 -59.70
CA LEU A 299 -26.52 -77.84 -59.79
C LEU A 299 -26.67 -76.47 -59.11
N ARG A 300 -26.13 -76.33 -57.89
CA ARG A 300 -26.15 -75.08 -57.12
C ARG A 300 -25.35 -73.97 -57.79
N LYS A 301 -24.17 -74.27 -58.36
CA LYS A 301 -23.40 -73.29 -59.16
C LYS A 301 -24.25 -72.70 -60.28
N ARG A 302 -24.93 -73.56 -61.05
CA ARG A 302 -25.84 -73.14 -62.13
C ARG A 302 -27.01 -72.29 -61.62
N ASN A 303 -27.60 -72.67 -60.49
CA ASN A 303 -28.69 -71.91 -59.89
C ASN A 303 -28.23 -70.52 -59.42
N ILE A 304 -27.03 -70.43 -58.79
CA ILE A 304 -26.40 -69.16 -58.39
C ILE A 304 -26.18 -68.26 -59.60
N ILE A 305 -25.57 -68.78 -60.67
CA ILE A 305 -25.34 -68.02 -61.91
C ILE A 305 -26.66 -67.49 -62.49
N THR A 306 -27.71 -68.32 -62.50
CA THR A 306 -29.04 -67.93 -62.99
C THR A 306 -29.61 -66.78 -62.16
N ALA A 307 -29.52 -66.87 -60.83
CA ALA A 307 -29.97 -65.80 -59.95
C ALA A 307 -29.14 -64.51 -60.09
N LEU A 308 -27.82 -64.61 -60.29
CA LEU A 308 -26.96 -63.45 -60.56
C LEU A 308 -27.34 -62.75 -61.87
N ASN A 309 -27.68 -63.51 -62.92
CA ASN A 309 -28.19 -62.97 -64.17
C ASN A 309 -29.56 -62.30 -64.03
N GLU A 310 -30.40 -62.71 -63.09
CA GLU A 310 -31.63 -61.96 -62.77
C GLU A 310 -31.33 -60.68 -61.99
N LEU A 311 -30.36 -60.75 -61.09
CA LEU A 311 -29.91 -59.62 -60.27
C LEU A 311 -29.14 -58.57 -61.07
N SER A 312 -28.55 -58.92 -62.22
CA SER A 312 -27.95 -57.94 -63.15
C SER A 312 -28.98 -56.95 -63.73
N LYS A 313 -30.28 -57.24 -63.61
CA LYS A 313 -31.36 -56.27 -63.91
C LYS A 313 -31.47 -55.18 -62.85
N LYS A 314 -31.03 -55.45 -61.62
CA LYS A 314 -31.05 -54.53 -60.47
C LYS A 314 -29.69 -53.86 -60.23
N PHE A 315 -28.62 -54.63 -60.38
CA PHE A 315 -27.24 -54.14 -60.29
C PHE A 315 -26.68 -53.91 -61.69
N ARG A 316 -26.21 -52.69 -61.97
CA ARG A 316 -25.67 -52.31 -63.28
C ARG A 316 -24.43 -53.14 -63.65
N GLN A 317 -23.67 -53.60 -62.66
CA GLN A 317 -22.46 -54.38 -62.90
C GLN A 317 -22.23 -55.41 -61.78
N ILE A 318 -21.91 -56.65 -62.14
CA ILE A 318 -21.57 -57.72 -61.19
C ILE A 318 -20.15 -58.18 -61.54
N PHE A 319 -19.22 -58.03 -60.60
CA PHE A 319 -17.89 -58.61 -60.69
C PHE A 319 -17.89 -59.93 -59.95
N LEU A 320 -17.42 -60.96 -60.61
CA LEU A 320 -17.28 -62.28 -60.04
C LEU A 320 -15.80 -62.70 -60.13
N ILE A 321 -15.22 -63.02 -58.99
CA ILE A 321 -13.85 -63.51 -58.87
C ILE A 321 -13.96 -64.99 -58.49
N THR A 322 -13.44 -65.87 -59.35
CA THR A 322 -13.44 -67.31 -59.08
C THR A 322 -12.33 -68.03 -59.84
N HIS A 323 -11.76 -69.06 -59.21
CA HIS A 323 -10.86 -70.02 -59.84
C HIS A 323 -11.59 -71.12 -60.64
N ILE A 324 -12.93 -71.17 -60.61
CA ILE A 324 -13.72 -72.22 -61.28
C ILE A 324 -13.89 -71.91 -62.76
N GLU A 325 -13.29 -72.74 -63.63
CA GLU A 325 -13.35 -72.51 -65.08
C GLU A 325 -14.75 -72.64 -65.68
N GLU A 326 -15.59 -73.51 -65.13
CA GLU A 326 -16.97 -73.78 -65.59
C GLU A 326 -17.87 -72.53 -65.59
N VAL A 327 -17.53 -71.52 -64.78
CA VAL A 327 -18.34 -70.31 -64.66
C VAL A 327 -18.15 -69.36 -65.86
N LYS A 328 -17.04 -69.48 -66.59
CA LYS A 328 -16.68 -68.59 -67.71
C LYS A 328 -17.74 -68.60 -68.82
N ASP A 329 -18.30 -69.77 -69.11
CA ASP A 329 -19.29 -69.95 -70.18
C ASP A 329 -20.61 -69.21 -69.93
N TYR A 330 -20.83 -68.74 -68.70
CA TYR A 330 -22.05 -68.04 -68.31
C TYR A 330 -21.86 -66.53 -68.14
N MET A 331 -20.62 -66.02 -68.29
CA MET A 331 -20.28 -64.61 -68.09
C MET A 331 -20.16 -63.89 -69.44
N GLU A 332 -20.56 -62.62 -69.50
CA GLU A 332 -20.46 -61.81 -70.72
C GLU A 332 -19.03 -61.35 -71.02
N TYR A 333 -18.24 -61.10 -69.97
CA TYR A 333 -16.83 -60.70 -70.07
C TYR A 333 -16.00 -61.48 -69.06
N VAL A 334 -14.84 -61.98 -69.48
CA VAL A 334 -13.92 -62.74 -68.63
C VAL A 334 -12.55 -62.07 -68.61
N LEU A 335 -12.04 -61.79 -67.42
CA LEU A 335 -10.65 -61.38 -67.20
C LEU A 335 -9.88 -62.56 -66.63
N ARG A 336 -8.93 -63.09 -67.40
CA ARG A 336 -8.07 -64.19 -66.95
C ARG A 336 -6.82 -63.62 -66.30
N VAL A 337 -6.60 -64.01 -65.05
CA VAL A 337 -5.38 -63.70 -64.29
C VAL A 337 -4.51 -64.95 -64.22
N THR A 338 -3.24 -64.83 -64.58
CA THR A 338 -2.25 -65.92 -64.53
C THR A 338 -0.97 -65.43 -63.86
N GLU A 339 -0.43 -66.21 -62.93
CA GLU A 339 0.88 -65.97 -62.31
C GLU A 339 1.97 -66.69 -63.10
N ASP A 340 3.08 -66.02 -63.38
CA ASP A 340 4.25 -66.64 -64.02
C ASP A 340 5.21 -67.27 -63.00
N GLU A 341 6.28 -67.90 -63.49
CA GLU A 341 7.28 -68.58 -62.65
C GLU A 341 8.05 -67.62 -61.71
N ASP A 342 8.05 -66.33 -62.01
CA ASP A 342 8.70 -65.27 -61.21
C ASP A 342 7.75 -64.63 -60.19
N GLY A 343 6.49 -65.10 -60.12
CA GLY A 343 5.46 -64.59 -59.20
C GLY A 343 4.77 -63.31 -59.68
N VAL A 344 4.89 -62.96 -60.97
CA VAL A 344 4.25 -61.79 -61.56
C VAL A 344 2.88 -62.19 -62.14
N SER A 345 1.83 -61.49 -61.72
CA SER A 345 0.48 -61.68 -62.24
C SER A 345 0.25 -60.90 -63.55
N TRP A 346 -0.22 -61.62 -64.57
CA TRP A 346 -0.61 -61.08 -65.86
C TRP A 346 -2.13 -61.17 -66.04
N VAL A 347 -2.73 -60.14 -66.64
CA VAL A 347 -4.17 -60.09 -66.94
C VAL A 347 -4.38 -60.08 -68.45
N ARG A 348 -5.28 -60.93 -68.94
CA ARG A 348 -5.72 -60.94 -70.35
C ARG A 348 -7.24 -61.00 -70.39
N MET A 349 -7.85 -60.32 -71.37
CA MET A 349 -9.26 -60.58 -71.69
C MET A 349 -9.39 -62.00 -72.24
N GLY A 350 -10.26 -62.80 -71.63
CA GLY A 350 -10.65 -64.10 -72.17
C GLY A 350 -11.52 -63.91 -73.42
N GLU A 351 -11.38 -64.83 -74.37
CA GLU A 351 -12.30 -64.93 -75.53
C GLU A 351 -13.67 -65.46 -75.12
#